data_AF-A0A937NNP5-F1
#
_entry.id   AF-A0A937NNP5-F1
#
_cell.length_a   1.000
_cell.length_b   1.000
_cell.length_c   1.000
_cell.angle_alpha   90.00
_cell.angle_beta   90.00
_cell.angle_gamma   90.00
#
_symmetry.space_group_name_H-M   'P 1'
#
loop_
_entity.id
_entity.type
_entity.pdbx_description
1 polymer ?
#
loop_
_entity_poly.entity_id
_entity_poly.type
_entity_poly.pdbx_seq_one_letter_code
_entity_poly.pdbx_strand_id
1 'polypeptide(L)'
;TTGLHFADIQKLLDVLHRLTDAGNTVIVIEHNMDVIKTADWIVDLGPEGGDEGGHIVAQGTPEEVAQKEESYTAKFLRQVL
;
A
#
# COMPACT_ATOMS: atom_id res chain seq x y z
N THR A 1 -6.36 -6.17 -5.10
CA THR A 1 -5.97 -7.06 -6.23
C THR A 1 -6.69 -8.42 -6.23
N THR A 2 -8.00 -8.50 -5.96
CA THR A 2 -8.70 -9.79 -5.89
C THR A 2 -8.69 -10.54 -7.23
N GLY A 3 -8.03 -11.70 -7.29
CA GLY A 3 -8.11 -12.65 -8.41
C GLY A 3 -6.95 -12.65 -9.41
N LEU A 4 -5.91 -11.84 -9.23
CA LEU A 4 -4.73 -11.87 -10.10
C LEU A 4 -3.67 -12.87 -9.61
N HIS A 5 -3.10 -13.62 -10.55
CA HIS A 5 -1.92 -14.44 -10.28
C HIS A 5 -0.70 -13.53 -10.02
N PHE A 6 0.30 -14.01 -9.29
CA PHE A 6 1.52 -13.22 -8.98
C PHE A 6 2.18 -12.60 -10.22
N ALA A 7 2.21 -13.33 -11.33
CA ALA A 7 2.75 -12.86 -12.60
C ALA A 7 1.95 -11.69 -13.20
N ASP A 8 0.63 -11.63 -12.95
CA ASP A 8 -0.22 -10.56 -13.46
C ASP A 8 -0.14 -9.31 -12.57
N ILE A 9 0.15 -9.47 -11.28
CA ILE A 9 0.46 -8.35 -10.37
C ILE A 9 1.72 -7.62 -10.86
N GLN A 10 2.76 -8.34 -11.25
CA GLN A 10 3.99 -7.72 -11.78
C GLN A 10 3.71 -6.91 -13.05
N LYS A 11 2.95 -7.47 -14.00
CA LYS A 11 2.55 -6.72 -15.21
C LYS A 11 1.71 -5.49 -14.89
N LEU A 12 0.84 -5.57 -13.89
CA LEU A 12 0.06 -4.43 -13.42
C LEU A 12 0.99 -3.35 -12.86
N LEU A 13 1.92 -3.71 -11.98
CA LEU A 13 2.91 -2.78 -11.42
C LEU A 13 3.74 -2.11 -12.51
N ASP A 14 4.21 -2.85 -13.53
CA ASP A 14 4.94 -2.29 -14.66
C ASP A 14 4.12 -1.21 -15.39
N VAL A 15 2.81 -1.41 -15.56
CA VAL A 15 1.93 -0.42 -16.19
C VAL A 15 1.74 0.79 -15.28
N LEU A 16 1.57 0.60 -13.97
CA LEU A 16 1.42 1.70 -13.01
C LEU A 16 2.70 2.56 -12.94
N HIS A 17 3.87 1.94 -12.89
CA HIS A 17 5.15 2.65 -12.92
C HIS A 17 5.35 3.45 -14.20
N ARG A 18 4.96 2.91 -15.36
CA ARG A 18 5.02 3.66 -16.62
C ARG A 18 4.12 4.90 -16.62
N LEU A 19 2.99 4.85 -15.91
CA LEU A 19 2.11 6.01 -15.76
C LEU A 19 2.75 7.06 -14.86
N THR A 20 3.36 6.66 -13.74
CA THR A 20 4.04 7.59 -12.82
C THR A 20 5.31 8.18 -13.44
N ASP A 21 6.11 7.39 -14.15
CA ASP A 21 7.29 7.84 -14.91
C ASP A 21 6.94 8.88 -15.98
N ALA A 22 5.73 8.80 -16.53
CA ALA A 22 5.21 9.80 -17.47
C ALA A 22 4.71 11.10 -16.79
N GLY A 23 4.87 11.22 -15.46
CA GLY A 23 4.49 12.39 -14.67
C GLY A 23 3.07 12.37 -14.14
N ASN A 24 2.35 11.24 -14.24
CA ASN A 24 1.00 11.14 -13.66
C ASN A 24 1.07 10.76 -12.18
N THR A 25 0.06 11.18 -11.41
CA THR A 25 -0.16 10.67 -10.05
C THR A 25 -1.15 9.52 -10.09
N VAL A 26 -0.79 8.39 -9.50
CA VAL A 26 -1.64 7.20 -9.38
C VAL A 26 -1.98 6.98 -7.91
N ILE A 27 -3.27 6.84 -7.60
CA ILE A 27 -3.76 6.48 -6.27
C ILE A 27 -4.45 5.14 -6.38
N VAL A 28 -4.05 4.19 -5.53
CA VAL A 28 -4.60 2.82 -5.52
C VAL A 28 -5.02 2.45 -4.10
N ILE A 29 -6.19 1.81 -3.97
CA ILE A 29 -6.63 1.18 -2.73
C ILE A 29 -6.20 -0.28 -2.79
N GLU A 30 -5.35 -0.72 -1.87
CA GLU A 30 -4.83 -2.09 -1.88
C GLU A 30 -4.75 -2.72 -0.49
N HIS A 31 -4.75 -4.05 -0.51
CA HIS A 31 -4.45 -4.89 0.65
C HIS A 31 -3.30 -5.86 0.38
N ASN A 32 -2.80 -5.93 -0.86
CA ASN A 32 -1.71 -6.81 -1.22
C ASN A 32 -0.35 -6.16 -0.92
N MET A 33 0.41 -6.77 0.00
CA MET A 33 1.72 -6.28 0.42
C MET A 33 2.76 -6.20 -0.71
N ASP A 34 2.68 -7.06 -1.73
CA ASP A 34 3.59 -6.99 -2.89
C ASP A 34 3.42 -5.72 -3.72
N VAL A 35 2.21 -5.14 -3.70
CA VAL A 35 1.93 -3.84 -4.33
C VAL A 35 2.28 -2.72 -3.38
N ILE A 36 1.82 -2.81 -2.13
CA ILE A 36 1.98 -1.75 -1.12
C ILE A 36 3.45 -1.42 -0.86
N LYS A 37 4.34 -2.43 -0.80
CA LYS A 37 5.78 -2.21 -0.58
C LYS A 37 6.49 -1.44 -1.70
N THR A 38 5.88 -1.38 -2.89
CA THR A 38 6.44 -0.69 -4.06
C THR A 38 5.95 0.75 -4.19
N ALA A 39 5.01 1.19 -3.36
CA ALA A 39 4.48 2.53 -3.40
C ALA A 39 5.49 3.56 -2.88
N ASP A 40 5.52 4.75 -3.48
CA ASP A 40 6.34 5.86 -2.99
C ASP A 40 5.78 6.46 -1.68
N TRP A 41 4.46 6.34 -1.47
CA TRP A 41 3.76 6.87 -0.31
C TRP A 41 2.56 6.01 0.05
N ILE A 42 2.34 5.79 1.34
CA ILE A 42 1.22 5.06 1.90
C ILE A 42 0.38 5.99 2.79
N VAL A 43 -0.94 5.85 2.70
CA VAL A 43 -1.89 6.38 3.69
C VAL A 43 -2.68 5.20 4.21
N ASP A 44 -2.49 4.88 5.48
CA ASP A 44 -3.15 3.76 6.15
C ASP A 44 -4.34 4.25 6.96
N LEU A 45 -5.48 3.58 6.77
CA LEU A 45 -6.76 3.94 7.38
C LEU A 45 -7.20 2.87 8.37
N GLY A 46 -7.74 3.30 9.51
CA GLY A 46 -8.20 2.39 10.56
C GLY A 46 -8.57 3.15 11.84
N PRO A 47 -8.28 2.59 13.03
CA PRO A 47 -7.63 1.30 13.26
C PRO A 47 -8.50 0.12 12.85
N GLU A 48 -9.82 0.24 12.98
CA GLU A 48 -10.79 -0.81 12.63
C GLU A 48 -11.60 -0.44 11.38
N GLY A 49 -12.54 -1.31 10.99
CA GLY A 49 -13.55 -1.00 9.98
C GLY A 49 -14.83 -0.41 10.57
N GLY A 50 -15.65 0.23 9.72
CA GLY A 50 -16.94 0.76 10.14
C GLY A 50 -16.83 1.99 11.04
N ASP A 51 -17.66 2.05 12.09
CA ASP A 51 -17.77 3.22 12.99
C ASP A 51 -16.51 3.44 13.85
N GLU A 52 -15.69 2.40 14.02
CA GLU A 52 -14.41 2.46 14.75
C GLU A 52 -13.20 2.72 13.82
N GLY A 53 -13.47 3.01 12.55
CA GLY A 53 -12.47 3.33 11.53
C GLY A 53 -12.48 4.81 11.10
N GLY A 54 -11.92 5.07 9.91
CA GLY A 54 -11.97 6.38 9.28
C GLY A 54 -10.89 7.37 9.72
N HIS A 55 -9.91 6.92 10.51
CA HIS A 55 -8.76 7.72 10.92
C HIS A 55 -7.52 7.38 10.09
N ILE A 56 -6.67 8.38 9.85
CA ILE A 56 -5.31 8.15 9.32
C ILE A 56 -4.45 7.68 10.49
N VAL A 57 -4.13 6.39 10.51
CA VAL A 57 -3.33 5.78 11.59
C VAL A 57 -1.83 5.79 11.27
N ALA A 58 -1.48 5.82 9.99
CA ALA A 58 -0.12 5.99 9.51
C ALA A 58 -0.10 6.66 8.13
N GLN A 59 0.93 7.45 7.85
CA GLN A 59 1.25 7.92 6.51
C GLN A 59 2.75 8.15 6.38
N GLY A 60 3.30 7.97 5.20
CA GLY A 60 4.74 8.07 4.97
C GLY A 60 5.20 7.21 3.81
N THR A 61 6.52 7.09 3.65
CA THR A 61 7.10 6.04 2.81
C THR A 61 6.79 4.65 3.39
N PRO A 62 6.92 3.56 2.62
CA PRO A 62 6.76 2.21 3.14
C PRO A 62 7.58 1.93 4.42
N GLU A 63 8.83 2.40 4.47
CA GLU A 63 9.73 2.23 5.61
C GLU A 63 9.25 3.01 6.84
N GLU A 64 8.74 4.24 6.64
CA GLU A 64 8.20 5.07 7.73
C GLU A 64 6.91 4.47 8.29
N VAL A 65 6.02 3.97 7.42
CA VAL A 65 4.77 3.32 7.83
C VAL A 65 5.06 2.00 8.54
N ALA A 66 6.03 1.21 8.08
CA ALA A 66 6.43 -0.04 8.72
C ALA A 66 6.81 0.14 10.20
N GLN A 67 7.26 1.32 10.61
CA GLN A 67 7.63 1.62 12.00
C GLN A 67 6.43 1.99 12.90
N LYS A 68 5.21 2.15 12.36
CA LYS A 68 4.04 2.57 13.14
C LYS A 68 3.37 1.37 13.82
N GLU A 69 3.37 1.34 15.16
CA GLU A 69 2.81 0.20 15.92
C GLU A 69 1.29 0.12 15.88
N GLU A 70 0.62 1.27 15.75
CA GLU A 70 -0.85 1.40 15.71
C GLU A 70 -1.46 0.90 14.39
N SER A 71 -0.64 0.73 13.36
CA SER A 71 -1.08 0.30 12.03
C SER A 71 -1.04 -1.23 11.90
N TYR A 72 -2.16 -1.84 11.49
CA TYR A 72 -2.19 -3.25 11.12
C TYR A 72 -1.34 -3.51 9.88
N THR A 73 -1.40 -2.63 8.88
CA THR A 73 -0.60 -2.68 7.66
C THR A 73 0.89 -2.73 7.98
N ALA A 74 1.37 -1.91 8.92
CA ALA A 74 2.76 -1.87 9.34
C ALA A 74 3.30 -3.19 9.92
N LYS A 75 2.44 -3.98 10.59
CA LYS A 75 2.83 -5.30 11.14
C LYS A 75 3.21 -6.28 10.03
N PHE A 76 2.51 -6.24 8.90
CA PHE A 76 2.77 -7.10 7.75
C PHE A 76 3.84 -6.51 6.83
N LEU A 77 3.82 -5.19 6.63
CA LEU A 77 4.78 -4.49 5.79
C LEU A 77 6.23 -4.71 6.27
N ARG A 78 6.45 -4.70 7.59
CA ARG A 78 7.75 -5.03 8.22
C ARG A 78 8.33 -6.40 7.84
N GLN A 79 7.50 -7.35 7.44
CA GLN A 79 7.95 -8.71 7.12
C GLN A 79 8.38 -8.87 5.66
N VAL A 80 8.01 -7.92 4.80
CA VAL A 80 8.18 -8.01 3.34
C VAL A 80 9.09 -6.92 2.75
N LEU A 81 9.47 -5.93 3.55
CA LEU A 81 10.56 -4.99 3.29
C LEU A 81 11.91 -5.63 3.65
#